data_AF-A0A429IR76-F1
#
_entry.id   AF-A0A429IR76-F1
#
_cell.length_a   1.000
_cell.length_b   1.000
_cell.length_c   1.000
_cell.angle_alpha   90.00
_cell.angle_beta   90.00
_cell.angle_gamma   90.00
#
_symmetry.space_group_name_H-M   'P 1'
#
loop_
_entity.id
_entity.type
_entity.pdbx_description
1 polymer ?
#
loop_
_entity_poly.entity_id
_entity_poly.type
_entity_poly.pdbx_seq_one_letter_code
_entity_poly.pdbx_strand_id
1 'polypeptide(L)'
;MRDLIARALVCVLALFTPSARRPEPGRHTAAYLADQPTPTDPGPWGDPWTTPTPAHVIERHTPLLGEDVPLVRPYVAGFRPPQTETEWQVERRRAAAFASAGYDYPYSYPGAPLAEAVLA
;
A
#
# COMPACT_ATOMS: atom_id res chain seq x y z
N MET A 1 -12.96 31.15 3.60
CA MET A 1 -13.09 31.05 5.08
C MET A 1 -12.10 30.07 5.69
N ARG A 2 -12.01 28.82 5.21
CA ARG A 2 -11.04 27.83 5.71
C ARG A 2 -9.58 28.30 5.64
N ASP A 3 -9.21 29.03 4.60
CA ASP A 3 -7.85 29.58 4.44
C ASP A 3 -7.49 30.65 5.49
N LEU A 4 -8.47 31.42 5.96
CA LEU A 4 -8.25 32.43 7.00
C LEU A 4 -7.99 31.76 8.36
N ILE A 5 -8.74 30.70 8.67
CA ILE A 5 -8.56 29.90 9.89
C ILE A 5 -7.18 29.23 9.86
N ALA A 6 -6.82 28.60 8.75
CA ALA A 6 -5.51 27.97 8.59
C ALA A 6 -4.36 28.98 8.77
N ARG A 7 -4.46 30.17 8.16
CA ARG A 7 -3.46 31.23 8.31
C ARG A 7 -3.37 31.74 9.75
N ALA A 8 -4.50 31.94 10.43
CA ALA A 8 -4.52 32.38 11.83
C ALA A 8 -3.84 31.36 12.76
N LEU A 9 -4.12 30.06 12.59
CA LEU A 9 -3.50 29.00 13.38
C LEU A 9 -1.98 28.92 13.15
N VAL A 10 -1.52 29.02 11.91
CA VAL A 10 -0.09 29.05 11.59
C VAL A 10 0.59 30.26 12.22
N CYS A 11 -0.03 31.46 12.18
CA CYS A 11 0.49 32.66 12.82
C CYS A 11 0.64 32.49 14.34
N VAL A 12 -0.37 31.92 15.01
CA VAL A 12 -0.34 31.68 16.46
C VAL A 12 0.77 30.68 16.81
N LEU A 13 0.87 29.56 16.07
CA LEU A 13 1.90 28.55 16.31
C LEU A 13 3.32 29.10 16.11
N ALA A 14 3.52 29.98 15.13
CA ALA A 14 4.81 30.64 14.86
C ALA A 14 5.27 31.65 15.94
N LEU A 15 4.38 32.01 16.90
CA LEU A 15 4.75 32.79 18.08
C LEU A 15 5.32 31.90 19.19
N PHE A 16 4.79 30.68 19.33
CA PHE A 16 5.19 29.75 20.40
C PHE A 16 6.33 28.81 20.00
N THR A 17 6.60 28.67 18.70
CA THR A 17 7.65 27.79 18.19
C THR A 17 8.58 28.57 17.25
N PRO A 18 9.75 29.05 17.74
CA PRO A 18 10.74 29.74 16.89
C PRO A 18 11.16 28.88 15.70
N SER A 19 11.15 27.56 15.86
CA SER A 19 11.44 26.56 14.83
C SER A 19 10.36 26.40 13.76
N ALA A 20 9.12 26.86 14.00
CA ALA A 20 8.08 26.83 12.98
C ALA A 20 8.23 27.95 11.94
N ARG A 21 9.06 28.96 12.22
CA ARG A 21 9.51 29.92 11.20
C ARG A 21 10.58 29.24 10.37
N ARG A 22 10.18 28.48 9.36
CA ARG A 22 11.12 27.95 8.39
C ARG A 22 11.68 29.13 7.60
N PRO A 23 12.99 29.43 7.67
CA PRO A 23 13.59 30.53 6.92
C PRO A 23 13.58 30.26 5.41
N GLU A 24 13.50 28.99 5.03
CA GLU A 24 13.51 28.55 3.64
C GLU A 24 12.09 28.21 3.15
N PRO A 25 11.75 28.57 1.89
CA PRO A 25 10.54 28.11 1.22
C PRO A 25 10.41 26.59 1.31
N GLY A 26 9.22 26.09 1.61
CA GLY A 26 8.95 24.66 1.60
C GLY A 26 9.10 24.08 0.20
N ARG A 27 9.44 22.79 0.09
CA ARG A 27 9.65 22.10 -1.21
C ARG A 27 8.43 22.09 -2.15
N HIS A 28 7.26 22.48 -1.63
CA HIS A 28 6.01 22.60 -2.38
C HIS A 28 5.55 24.05 -2.56
N THR A 29 6.34 25.02 -2.09
CA THR A 29 6.05 26.44 -2.25
C THR A 29 6.41 26.89 -3.67
N ALA A 30 5.60 27.77 -4.26
CA ALA A 30 5.86 28.31 -5.59
C ALA A 30 7.26 28.95 -5.71
N ALA A 31 7.75 29.60 -4.66
CA ALA A 31 9.11 30.15 -4.62
C ALA A 31 10.19 29.07 -4.76
N TYR A 32 10.03 27.91 -4.11
CA TYR A 32 10.96 26.78 -4.26
C TYR A 32 10.92 26.18 -5.67
N LEU A 33 9.73 26.11 -6.28
CA LEU A 33 9.57 25.60 -7.64
C LEU A 33 10.12 26.57 -8.69
N ALA A 34 9.99 27.88 -8.46
CA ALA A 34 10.55 28.90 -9.34
C ALA A 34 12.09 28.93 -9.31
N ASP A 35 12.68 28.52 -8.20
CA ASP A 35 14.14 28.42 -8.00
C ASP A 35 14.70 27.04 -8.39
N GLN A 36 13.85 26.11 -8.86
CA GLN A 36 14.35 24.83 -9.36
C GLN A 36 15.16 25.05 -10.64
N PRO A 37 16.38 24.50 -10.74
CA PRO A 37 17.13 24.57 -11.98
C PRO A 37 16.35 23.86 -13.09
N THR A 38 16.30 24.47 -14.27
CA THR A 38 15.71 23.82 -15.45
C THR A 38 16.46 22.51 -15.70
N PRO A 39 15.76 21.36 -15.74
CA PRO A 39 16.41 20.07 -16.01
C PRO A 39 17.18 20.17 -17.33
N THR A 40 18.51 20.13 -17.26
CA THR A 40 19.38 20.42 -18.41
C THR A 40 19.59 19.21 -19.30
N ASP A 41 19.24 18.02 -18.83
CA ASP A 41 19.24 16.81 -19.63
C ASP A 41 18.06 15.93 -19.23
N PRO A 42 17.30 15.37 -20.19
CA PRO A 42 16.57 14.15 -19.93
C PRO A 42 17.64 13.11 -19.58
N GLY A 43 17.80 12.81 -18.30
CA GLY A 43 18.66 11.70 -17.89
C GLY A 43 18.23 10.39 -18.58
N PRO A 44 18.88 9.26 -18.31
CA PRO A 44 18.59 7.96 -18.96
C PRO A 44 17.14 7.45 -18.81
N TRP A 45 16.30 8.18 -18.09
CA TRP A 45 14.85 7.99 -17.93
C TRP A 45 13.98 8.78 -18.93
N GLY A 46 14.57 9.68 -19.72
CA GLY A 46 13.87 10.45 -20.75
C GLY A 46 13.92 9.81 -22.13
N ASP A 47 14.81 8.84 -22.34
CA ASP A 47 14.76 7.98 -23.51
C ASP A 47 13.56 7.02 -23.40
N PRO A 48 12.79 6.82 -24.49
CA PRO A 48 11.73 5.82 -24.51
C PRO A 48 12.30 4.44 -24.18
N TRP A 49 11.71 3.78 -23.19
CA TRP A 49 12.13 2.45 -22.76
C TRP A 49 12.09 1.47 -23.94
N THR A 50 13.21 0.81 -24.24
CA THR A 50 13.39 -0.02 -25.45
C THR A 50 12.88 -1.45 -25.29
N THR A 51 12.69 -1.92 -24.06
CA THR A 51 12.15 -3.27 -23.83
C THR A 51 10.64 -3.24 -23.97
N PRO A 52 9.99 -4.24 -24.58
CA PRO A 52 8.53 -4.32 -24.54
C PRO A 52 8.01 -4.25 -23.10
N THR A 53 6.97 -3.45 -22.89
CA THR A 53 6.31 -3.32 -21.60
C THR A 53 5.85 -4.70 -21.12
N PRO A 54 6.20 -5.13 -19.90
CA PRO A 54 5.76 -6.42 -19.38
C PRO A 54 4.23 -6.55 -19.39
N ALA A 55 3.71 -7.72 -19.74
CA ALA A 55 2.27 -7.97 -19.86
C ALA A 55 1.47 -7.56 -18.62
N HIS A 56 2.00 -7.81 -17.42
CA HIS A 56 1.35 -7.44 -16.16
C HIS A 56 1.24 -5.92 -15.94
N VAL A 57 2.14 -5.12 -16.54
CA VAL A 57 2.07 -3.64 -16.49
C VAL A 57 0.97 -3.16 -17.42
N ILE A 58 0.88 -3.73 -18.62
CA ILE A 58 -0.20 -3.45 -19.58
C ILE A 58 -1.56 -3.75 -18.93
N GLU A 59 -1.70 -4.93 -18.34
CA GLU A 59 -2.92 -5.38 -17.65
C GLU A 59 -3.35 -4.43 -16.52
N ARG A 60 -2.41 -3.83 -15.79
CA ARG A 60 -2.71 -2.86 -14.73
C ARG A 60 -3.36 -1.58 -15.25
N HIS A 61 -2.97 -1.16 -16.46
CA HIS A 61 -3.46 0.05 -17.12
C HIS A 61 -4.68 -0.20 -18.01
N THR A 62 -5.02 -1.46 -18.30
CA THR A 62 -6.26 -1.80 -18.99
C THR A 62 -7.47 -1.36 -18.16
N PRO A 63 -8.35 -0.50 -18.71
CA PRO A 63 -9.57 -0.10 -18.01
C PRO A 63 -10.46 -1.33 -17.80
N LEU A 64 -10.90 -1.53 -16.56
CA LEU A 64 -11.84 -2.59 -16.25
C LEU A 64 -13.23 -2.18 -16.77
N LEU A 65 -13.70 -2.87 -17.80
CA LEU A 65 -15.11 -2.78 -18.21
C LEU A 65 -15.91 -3.60 -17.20
N GLY A 66 -16.88 -2.96 -16.54
CA GLY A 66 -17.65 -3.55 -15.44
C GLY A 66 -18.50 -4.76 -15.82
N GLU A 67 -18.54 -5.12 -17.11
CA GLU A 67 -19.24 -6.29 -17.65
C GLU A 67 -18.36 -7.56 -17.65
N ASP A 68 -17.03 -7.42 -17.71
CA ASP A 68 -16.09 -8.53 -17.88
C ASP A 68 -15.31 -8.90 -16.60
N VAL A 69 -15.32 -8.04 -15.59
CA VAL A 69 -14.58 -8.23 -14.34
C VAL A 69 -15.48 -7.86 -13.16
N PRO A 70 -15.62 -8.71 -12.12
CA PRO A 70 -16.30 -8.29 -10.90
C PRO A 70 -15.71 -6.94 -10.44
N LEU A 71 -16.56 -5.95 -10.13
CA LEU A 71 -16.15 -4.62 -9.66
C LEU A 71 -15.19 -4.69 -8.44
N VAL A 72 -15.18 -5.84 -7.78
CA VAL A 72 -14.22 -6.21 -6.75
C VAL A 72 -12.98 -6.80 -7.43
N ARG A 73 -11.90 -6.01 -7.46
CA ARG A 73 -10.58 -6.51 -7.91
C ARG A 73 -10.25 -7.81 -7.15
N PRO A 74 -9.62 -8.82 -7.76
CA PRO A 74 -9.37 -10.13 -7.14
C PRO A 74 -8.63 -10.10 -5.79
N TYR A 75 -7.96 -9.00 -5.45
CA TYR A 75 -7.31 -8.79 -4.15
C TYR A 75 -8.22 -8.23 -3.04
N VAL A 76 -9.47 -7.86 -3.37
CA VAL A 76 -10.47 -7.31 -2.43
C VAL A 76 -11.54 -8.35 -2.09
N ALA A 77 -11.81 -9.31 -2.97
CA ALA A 77 -12.71 -10.43 -2.68
C ALA A 77 -11.92 -11.49 -1.92
N GLY A 78 -12.21 -11.64 -0.63
CA GLY A 78 -11.57 -12.58 0.31
C GLY A 78 -11.80 -14.07 -0.01
N PHE A 79 -11.42 -14.53 -1.19
CA PHE A 79 -11.26 -15.94 -1.52
C PHE A 79 -9.86 -16.16 -2.09
N ARG A 80 -8.94 -16.65 -1.25
CA ARG A 80 -7.65 -17.16 -1.71
C ARG A 80 -7.39 -18.52 -1.08
N PRO A 81 -7.46 -19.63 -1.83
CA PRO A 81 -6.77 -20.83 -1.40
C PRO A 81 -5.26 -20.51 -1.31
N PRO A 82 -4.53 -21.02 -0.32
CA PRO A 82 -3.10 -20.75 -0.17
C PRO A 82 -2.34 -21.21 -1.42
N GLN A 83 -1.66 -20.29 -2.10
CA GLN A 83 -1.03 -20.53 -3.41
C GLN A 83 0.49 -20.58 -3.34
N THR A 84 1.11 -20.24 -2.19
CA THR A 84 2.57 -20.30 -2.04
C THR A 84 3.00 -21.08 -0.78
N GLU A 85 4.12 -21.83 -0.87
CA GLU A 85 4.69 -22.55 0.29
C GLU A 85 5.00 -21.58 1.46
N THR A 86 5.34 -20.33 1.16
CA THR A 86 5.57 -19.29 2.17
C THR A 86 4.30 -19.01 3.00
N GLU A 87 3.12 -18.94 2.37
CA GLU A 87 1.85 -18.75 3.07
C GLU A 87 1.52 -19.96 3.95
N TRP A 88 1.81 -21.18 3.48
CA TRP A 88 1.67 -22.39 4.30
C TRP A 88 2.61 -22.41 5.51
N GLN A 89 3.84 -21.94 5.35
CA GLN A 89 4.77 -21.83 6.48
C GLN A 89 4.30 -20.82 7.53
N VAL A 90 3.70 -19.70 7.10
CA VAL A 90 3.10 -18.73 8.02
C VAL A 90 1.94 -19.35 8.79
N GLU A 91 1.07 -20.09 8.09
CA GLU A 91 -0.09 -20.73 8.71
C GLU A 91 0.31 -21.82 9.72
N ARG A 92 1.33 -22.64 9.39
CA ARG A 92 1.89 -23.63 10.33
C ARG A 92 2.47 -22.97 11.58
N ARG A 93 3.19 -21.86 11.43
CA ARG A 93 3.75 -21.12 12.58
C ARG A 93 2.65 -20.54 13.45
N ARG A 94 1.58 -20.04 12.85
CA ARG A 94 0.40 -19.53 13.57
C ARG A 94 -0.27 -20.64 14.37
N ALA A 95 -0.53 -21.79 13.75
CA ALA A 95 -1.11 -22.96 14.45
C ALA A 95 -0.25 -23.41 15.64
N ALA A 96 1.08 -23.48 15.46
CA ALA A 96 2.00 -23.83 16.54
C ALA A 96 1.97 -22.83 17.71
N ALA A 97 1.83 -21.53 17.42
CA ALA A 97 1.73 -20.49 18.45
C ALA A 97 0.41 -20.56 19.24
N PHE A 98 -0.70 -20.89 18.59
CA PHE A 98 -1.97 -21.09 19.30
C PHE A 98 -1.93 -22.36 20.16
N ALA A 99 -1.38 -23.45 19.64
CA ALA A 99 -1.22 -24.70 20.40
C ALA A 99 -0.33 -24.51 21.64
N SER A 100 0.77 -23.75 21.54
CA SER A 100 1.63 -23.46 22.70
C SER A 100 0.95 -22.58 23.74
N ALA A 101 0.00 -21.76 23.32
CA ALA A 101 -0.86 -20.98 24.20
C ALA A 101 -2.08 -21.77 24.73
N GLY A 102 -2.21 -23.05 24.38
CA GLY A 102 -3.30 -23.94 24.83
C GLY A 102 -4.63 -23.73 24.11
N TYR A 103 -4.63 -23.01 22.99
CA TYR A 103 -5.82 -22.80 22.16
C TYR A 103 -5.85 -23.78 21.00
N ASP A 104 -7.03 -24.34 20.76
CA ASP A 104 -7.27 -25.16 19.58
C ASP A 104 -7.50 -24.24 18.37
N TYR A 105 -6.57 -24.29 17.41
CA TYR A 105 -6.62 -23.48 16.20
C TYR A 105 -7.06 -24.38 15.04
N PRO A 106 -8.10 -24.00 14.27
CA PRO A 106 -8.71 -24.84 13.24
C PRO A 106 -7.84 -24.91 11.98
N TYR A 107 -6.64 -25.47 12.14
CA TYR A 107 -5.69 -25.70 11.07
C TYR A 107 -6.12 -26.93 10.25
N SER A 108 -6.28 -26.75 8.95
CA SER A 108 -6.58 -27.82 8.01
C SER A 108 -5.63 -27.76 6.83
N TYR A 109 -5.30 -28.92 6.28
CA TYR A 109 -4.47 -29.06 5.10
C TYR A 109 -5.09 -30.12 4.16
N PRO A 110 -4.82 -30.07 2.85
CA PRO A 110 -5.30 -31.08 1.92
C PRO A 110 -4.83 -32.49 2.35
N GLY A 111 -5.78 -33.36 2.70
CA GLY A 111 -5.50 -34.71 3.22
C GLY A 111 -5.37 -34.82 4.74
N ALA A 112 -5.66 -33.75 5.49
CA ALA A 112 -5.84 -33.86 6.93
C ALA A 112 -6.99 -34.84 7.25
N PRO A 113 -6.85 -35.72 8.25
CA PRO A 113 -8.00 -36.45 8.76
C PRO A 113 -9.05 -35.42 9.17
N LEU A 114 -10.27 -35.55 8.66
CA LEU A 114 -11.37 -34.67 9.03
C LEU A 114 -11.48 -34.71 10.55
N ALA A 115 -11.14 -33.60 11.21
CA ALA A 115 -11.48 -33.42 12.61
C ALA A 115 -13.01 -33.39 12.65
N GLU A 116 -13.62 -34.51 13.07
CA GLU A 116 -15.02 -34.54 13.43
C GLU A 116 -15.20 -33.41 14.45
N ALA A 117 -15.92 -32.36 14.03
CA ALA A 117 -16.25 -31.26 14.91
C ALA A 117 -17.07 -31.86 16.06
N VAL A 118 -16.42 -32.07 17.20
CA VAL A 118 -17.07 -32.45 18.45
C VAL A 118 -17.89 -31.24 18.89
N LEU A 119 -19.09 -31.13 18.35
CA LEU A 119 -20.19 -30.38 18.95
C LEU A 119 -20.77 -31.28 20.04
N ALA A 120 -20.31 -31.06 21.28
CA ALA A 120 -20.98 -31.50 22.49
C ALA A 120 -21.19 -30.28 23.38
#